data_AF-A0A846CK76-F1
#
_entry.id   AF-A0A846CK76-F1
#
_cell.length_a   1.000
_cell.length_b   1.000
_cell.length_c   1.000
_cell.angle_alpha   90.00
_cell.angle_beta   90.00
_cell.angle_gamma   90.00
#
_symmetry.space_group_name_H-M   'P 1'
#
loop_
_entity.id
_entity.type
_entity.pdbx_description
1 polymer ?
#
loop_
_entity_poly.entity_id
_entity_poly.type
_entity_poly.pdbx_seq_one_letter_code
_entity_poly.pdbx_strand_id
1 'polypeptide(L)' 'MYNLLSYKKQRARHKSVSEKWYIFTNLSSPGKIPKIYSQRMGIEAMFKDYQTGGYNLESAQANEKRLNNLI' A
#
# COMPACT_ATOMS: atom_id res chain seq x y z
N MET A 1 -8.85 -16.95 -18.20
CA MET A 1 -8.53 -17.98 -17.19
C MET A 1 -8.25 -17.25 -15.88
N TYR A 2 -8.95 -17.62 -14.81
CA TYR A 2 -8.80 -17.00 -13.49
C TYR A 2 -8.09 -17.98 -12.54
N ASN A 3 -7.21 -17.46 -11.70
CA ASN A 3 -6.41 -18.25 -10.76
C ASN A 3 -6.76 -17.87 -9.33
N LEU A 4 -6.88 -18.88 -8.46
CA LEU A 4 -7.06 -18.72 -7.01
C LEU A 4 -5.84 -19.29 -6.30
N LEU A 5 -5.13 -18.46 -5.54
CA LEU A 5 -3.93 -18.88 -4.80
C LEU A 5 -4.14 -18.71 -3.29
N SER A 6 -3.58 -19.63 -2.51
CA SER A 6 -3.44 -19.45 -1.07
C SER A 6 -2.12 -18.73 -0.77
N TYR A 7 -2.19 -17.69 0.05
CA TYR A 7 -1.07 -16.89 0.52
C TYR A 7 -1.04 -16.90 2.04
N LYS A 8 0.14 -17.11 2.62
CA LYS A 8 0.35 -17.03 4.06
C LYS A 8 1.16 -15.78 4.36
N LYS A 9 0.58 -14.86 5.12
CA LYS A 9 1.28 -13.66 5.58
C LYS A 9 2.40 -14.07 6.56
N GLN A 10 3.63 -13.61 6.32
CA GLN A 10 4.73 -13.81 7.26
C GLN A 10 4.57 -12.89 8.48
N ARG A 11 5.13 -13.30 9.62
CA ARG A 11 4.99 -12.58 10.90
C ARG A 11 5.55 -11.15 10.74
N ALA A 12 4.70 -10.15 10.93
CA ALA A 12 5.16 -8.78 11.18
C ALA A 12 5.66 -8.70 12.62
N ARG A 13 6.72 -7.91 12.85
CA ARG A 13 7.68 -7.93 13.99
C ARG A 13 7.14 -8.25 15.40
N HIS A 14 5.86 -8.08 15.71
CA HIS A 14 5.26 -8.46 17.00
C HIS A 14 3.78 -8.94 16.93
N LYS A 15 3.23 -9.27 15.74
CA LYS A 15 1.83 -9.73 15.61
C LYS A 15 1.78 -11.15 15.03
N SER A 16 1.48 -12.13 15.87
CA SER A 16 1.26 -13.52 15.49
C SER A 16 -0.13 -13.70 14.89
N VAL A 17 -0.31 -13.25 13.66
CA VAL A 17 -1.57 -13.44 12.94
C VAL A 17 -1.38 -14.57 11.94
N SER A 18 -1.88 -15.75 12.29
CA SER A 18 -1.95 -16.92 11.40
C SER A 18 -3.15 -16.77 10.46
N GLU A 19 -3.17 -15.73 9.64
CA GLU A 19 -4.20 -15.58 8.62
C GLU A 19 -3.74 -16.21 7.30
N LYS A 20 -4.58 -17.10 6.76
CA LYS A 20 -4.49 -17.56 5.38
C LYS A 20 -5.31 -16.59 4.53
N TRP A 21 -4.68 -16.05 3.50
CA TRP A 21 -5.28 -15.12 2.56
C TRP A 21 -5.49 -15.86 1.24
N TYR A 22 -6.62 -15.62 0.57
CA TYR A 22 -6.86 -16.12 -0.78
C TYR A 22 -6.74 -14.97 -1.78
N ILE A 23 -5.93 -15.17 -2.82
CA ILE A 23 -5.69 -14.17 -3.86
C ILE A 23 -6.38 -14.65 -5.13
N PHE A 24 -7.38 -13.89 -5.57
CA PHE A 24 -8.03 -14.09 -6.86
C PHE A 24 -7.36 -13.18 -7.90
N THR A 25 -6.92 -13.73 -9.02
CA THR A 25 -6.11 -12.99 -9.99
C THR A 25 -6.21 -13.55 -11.41
N ASN A 26 -6.02 -12.68 -12.40
CA ASN A 26 -5.91 -13.01 -13.81
C ASN A 26 -4.45 -13.18 -14.28
N LEU A 27 -3.48 -13.07 -13.37
CA LEU A 27 -2.06 -13.21 -13.70
C LEU A 27 -1.74 -14.65 -14.10
N SER A 28 -1.05 -14.81 -15.22
CA SER A 28 -0.73 -16.11 -15.84
C SER A 28 0.41 -16.87 -15.17
N SER A 29 1.15 -16.24 -14.24
CA SER A 29 2.34 -16.82 -13.61
C SER A 29 2.15 -17.02 -12.10
N PRO A 30 1.63 -18.19 -11.65
CA PRO A 30 1.38 -18.52 -10.24
C PRO A 30 2.58 -18.24 -9.31
N GLY A 31 3.79 -18.56 -9.75
CA GLY A 31 5.01 -18.38 -8.95
C GLY A 31 5.37 -16.93 -8.65
N LYS A 32 4.94 -15.97 -9.48
CA LYS A 32 5.23 -14.53 -9.27
C LYS A 32 4.22 -13.84 -8.37
N ILE A 33 3.01 -14.40 -8.24
CA ILE A 33 1.89 -13.77 -7.53
C ILE A 33 2.19 -13.52 -6.05
N PRO A 34 2.76 -14.46 -5.27
CA PRO A 34 3.10 -14.20 -3.87
C PRO A 34 4.09 -13.04 -3.68
N LYS A 35 5.05 -12.90 -4.60
CA LYS A 35 6.04 -11.81 -4.59
C LYS A 35 5.41 -10.47 -4.95
N ILE A 36 4.53 -10.44 -5.94
CA ILE A 36 3.79 -9.22 -6.31
C ILE A 36 2.88 -8.79 -5.14
N TYR A 37 2.13 -9.73 -4.56
CA TYR A 37 1.21 -9.42 -3.48
C TYR A 37 1.90 -9.02 -2.17
N SER A 38 3.12 -9.50 -1.90
CA SER A 38 3.90 -9.07 -0.72
C SER A 38 4.31 -7.60 -0.81
N GLN A 39 4.46 -7.05 -2.01
CA GLN A 39 4.83 -5.64 -2.24
C GLN A 39 3.67 -4.65 -2.10
N ARG A 40 2.43 -5.12 -1.89
CA ARG A 40 1.24 -4.25 -1.78
C ARG A 40 1.34 -3.18 -0.68
N MET A 41 2.15 -3.43 0.36
CA MET A 41 2.34 -2.50 1.47
C MET A 41 3.21 -1.29 1.08
N GLY A 42 3.85 -1.31 -0.10
CA GLY A 42 4.69 -0.20 -0.57
C GLY A 42 3.94 1.14 -0.68
N ILE A 43 2.63 1.10 -1.00
CA ILE A 43 1.79 2.31 -1.06
C ILE A 43 1.57 2.95 0.32
N GLU A 44 1.69 2.19 1.40
CA GLU A 44 1.51 2.72 2.76
C GLU A 44 2.59 3.74 3.12
N ALA A 45 3.79 3.64 2.52
CA ALA A 45 4.82 4.66 2.71
C ALA A 45 4.38 6.01 2.12
N MET A 46 3.81 6.00 0.91
CA MET A 46 3.25 7.19 0.27
C MET A 46 2.09 7.76 1.10
N PHE A 47 1.17 6.92 1.58
CA PHE A 47 0.07 7.37 2.44
C PHE A 47 0.60 7.97 3.74
N LYS A 48 1.59 7.34 4.37
CA LYS A 48 2.21 7.89 5.57
C LYS A 48 2.79 9.28 5.29
N ASP A 49 3.56 9.44 4.22
CA ASP A 49 4.16 10.73 3.85
C ASP A 49 3.13 11.82 3.53
N TYR A 50 1.98 11.44 2.99
CA TYR A 50 0.87 12.35 2.70
C TYR A 50 0.22 12.90 3.98
N GLN A 51 0.00 12.03 4.98
CA GLN A 51 -0.75 12.37 6.20
C GLN A 51 0.13 12.99 7.29
N THR A 52 1.02 12.16 7.86
CA THR A 52 1.73 12.44 9.13
C THR A 52 3.25 12.24 9.03
N GLY A 53 3.72 11.74 7.89
CA GLY A 53 5.13 11.50 7.58
C GLY A 53 5.80 12.74 7.01
N GLY A 54 6.53 12.59 5.90
CA GLY A 54 7.37 13.65 5.33
C GLY A 54 6.64 14.97 5.05
N TYR A 55 5.83 15.01 4.00
CA TYR A 55 5.29 16.26 3.45
C TYR A 55 4.15 16.87 4.28
N ASN A 56 3.45 16.06 5.08
CA ASN A 56 2.32 16.48 5.92
C ASN A 56 1.32 17.36 5.15
N LEU A 57 0.99 16.95 3.92
CA LEU A 57 0.14 17.73 3.03
C LEU A 57 -1.27 17.91 3.60
N GLU A 58 -1.74 16.98 4.42
CA GLU A 58 -3.03 17.12 5.13
C GLU A 58 -3.02 18.23 6.19
N SER A 59 -1.87 18.54 6.80
CA SER A 59 -1.75 19.64 7.77
C SER A 59 -1.27 20.94 7.13
N ALA A 60 -0.82 20.90 5.88
CA ALA A 60 -0.46 22.09 5.13
C ALA A 60 -1.72 22.95 4.93
N GLN A 61 -1.76 24.11 5.61
CA GLN A 61 -2.81 25.12 5.46
C GLN A 61 -2.62 25.93 4.16
N ALA A 62 -2.39 25.24 3.05
CA ALA A 62 -2.26 25.87 1.75
C ALA A 62 -3.54 26.65 1.43
N ASN A 63 -3.37 27.90 1.00
CA ASN A 63 -4.48 28.81 0.72
C ASN A 63 -4.38 29.26 -0.73
N GLU A 64 -5.39 28.93 -1.54
CA GLU A 64 -5.43 29.25 -2.97
C GLU A 64 -5.25 30.75 -3.24
N LYS A 65 -5.88 31.63 -2.44
CA LYS A 65 -5.73 33.09 -2.62
C LYS A 65 -4.29 33.54 -2.36
N ARG A 66 -3.62 32.96 -1.34
CA ARG A 66 -2.22 33.30 -1.06
C ARG A 66 -1.30 32.79 -2.17
N LEU A 67 -1.58 31.63 -2.75
CA LEU A 67 -0.81 31.06 -3.86
C LEU A 67 -0.96 31.89 -5.13
N ASN A 68 -2.20 32.25 -5.49
CA ASN A 68 -2.49 33.04 -6.69
C ASN A 68 -1.87 34.44 -6.65
N ASN A 69 -1.60 34.99 -5.45
CA ASN A 69 -0.94 36.28 -5.30
C ASN A 69 0.60 36.21 -5.41
N LEU A 70 1.20 35.02 -5.47
CA LEU A 70 2.66 34.82 -5.59
C LEU A 70 3.13 34.56 -7.03
N ILE A 71 2.19 34.42 -7.97
CA ILE A 71 2.41 34.16 -9.40
C ILE A 71 2.04 35.43 -10.16
#